data_AF-A0A1U7MPZ7-F1
#
_entry.id   AF-A0A1U7MPZ7-F1
#
_cell.length_a   1.000
_cell.length_b   1.000
_cell.length_c   1.000
_cell.angle_alpha   90.00
_cell.angle_beta   90.00
_cell.angle_gamma   90.00
#
_symmetry.space_group_name_H-M   'P 1'
#
loop_
_entity.id
_entity.type
_entity.pdbx_description
1 polymer ?
#
loop_
_entity_poly.entity_id
_entity_poly.type
_entity_poly.pdbx_seq_one_letter_code
_entity_poly.pdbx_strand_id
1 'polypeptide(L)'
;MPAEGLILLLLRRFTEGKLDDHALAETLEFVLSFMARRMLAGFEPQLHKDIFVRAAQRLRARGELEGEDLVEFLRYTLSRGTDVRSWPTTDLVIERATSNSLYTDPRSHWVKSILLRAAGALRTPDDAAPKPEKLKVAHVMPESLTPEWANDLIGWGVEHPAGLHQLRVQVLGNLTLIDDDATLEDMTFDQERVVLEASGLAINRTVSEEPAWTGVQVDARSAQLAMLVCQTYAVPMDRETLQGSRFADASDDTALSEPDLDEDA
;
A
#
# COMPACT_ATOMS: atom_id res chain seq x y z
N MET A 1 3.72 8.01 13.73
CA MET A 1 4.32 7.16 12.68
C MET A 1 5.00 5.94 13.31
N PRO A 2 4.49 4.71 13.13
CA PRO A 2 4.98 3.53 13.86
C PRO A 2 6.48 3.22 13.72
N ALA A 3 7.17 3.80 12.73
CA ALA A 3 8.59 3.58 12.43
C ALA A 3 9.56 4.65 12.98
N GLU A 4 9.12 5.63 13.78
CA GLU A 4 9.96 6.78 14.21
C GLU A 4 11.32 6.35 14.79
N GLY A 5 11.34 5.37 15.68
CA GLY A 5 12.55 4.91 16.34
C GLY A 5 13.56 4.26 15.38
N LEU A 6 13.07 3.58 14.33
CA LEU A 6 13.90 3.01 13.27
C LEU A 6 14.43 4.12 12.35
N ILE A 7 13.57 5.06 11.94
CA ILE A 7 13.96 6.18 11.08
C ILE A 7 15.02 7.05 11.76
N LEU A 8 14.84 7.40 13.04
CA LEU A 8 15.84 8.18 13.80
C LEU A 8 17.16 7.42 13.94
N LEU A 9 17.12 6.09 14.08
CA LEU A 9 18.33 5.27 14.09
C LEU A 9 19.06 5.34 12.74
N LEU A 10 18.34 5.17 11.62
CA LEU A 10 18.91 5.25 10.27
C LEU A 10 19.50 6.63 9.98
N LEU A 11 18.80 7.70 10.33
CA LEU A 11 19.30 9.08 10.22
C LEU A 11 20.55 9.30 11.05
N ARG A 12 20.62 8.74 12.25
CA ARG A 12 21.84 8.80 13.06
C ARG A 12 23.01 8.09 12.38
N ARG A 13 22.79 6.89 11.82
CA ARG A 13 23.82 6.15 11.06
C ARG A 13 24.32 6.95 9.87
N PHE A 14 23.41 7.61 9.15
CA PHE A 14 23.75 8.54 8.08
C PHE A 14 24.62 9.70 8.57
N THR A 15 24.25 10.37 9.67
CA THR A 15 25.07 11.47 10.23
C THR A 15 26.44 11.01 10.75
N GLU A 16 26.58 9.73 11.12
CA GLU A 16 27.84 9.11 11.54
C GLU A 16 28.70 8.68 10.32
N GLY A 17 28.23 8.87 9.09
CA GLY A 17 28.92 8.45 7.86
C GLY A 17 28.81 6.96 7.55
N LYS A 18 27.93 6.23 8.26
CA LYS A 18 27.73 4.79 8.10
C LYS A 18 26.74 4.42 7.00
N LEU A 19 26.00 5.40 6.49
CA LEU A 19 25.13 5.27 5.33
C LEU A 19 25.42 6.48 4.44
N ASP A 20 25.43 6.27 3.13
CA ASP A 20 25.38 7.35 2.15
C ASP A 20 23.93 7.69 1.79
N ASP A 21 23.75 8.66 0.90
CA ASP A 21 22.42 9.13 0.46
C ASP A 21 21.59 8.00 -0.17
N HIS A 22 22.24 7.12 -0.94
CA HIS A 22 21.59 6.02 -1.64
C HIS A 22 21.10 4.96 -0.63
N ALA A 23 21.99 4.51 0.25
CA ALA A 23 21.69 3.51 1.27
C ALA A 23 20.62 4.02 2.26
N LEU A 24 20.66 5.30 2.64
CA LEU A 24 19.59 5.90 3.45
C LEU A 24 18.26 5.91 2.70
N ALA A 25 18.23 6.34 1.44
CA ALA A 25 17.01 6.36 0.64
C ALA A 25 16.41 4.94 0.49
N GLU A 26 17.24 3.93 0.25
CA GLU A 26 16.80 2.55 0.11
C GLU A 26 16.22 1.99 1.41
N THR A 27 16.87 2.23 2.57
CA THR A 27 16.32 1.80 3.87
C THR A 27 14.98 2.48 4.21
N LEU A 28 14.81 3.76 3.85
CA LEU A 28 13.53 4.46 4.02
C LEU A 28 12.47 3.90 3.06
N GLU A 29 12.84 3.55 1.84
CA GLU A 29 11.95 2.89 0.88
C GLU A 29 11.49 1.51 1.37
N PHE A 30 12.33 0.75 2.11
CA PHE A 30 11.88 -0.48 2.77
C PHE A 30 10.79 -0.22 3.80
N VAL A 31 10.92 0.83 4.62
CA VAL A 31 9.89 1.20 5.60
C VAL A 31 8.58 1.58 4.90
N LEU A 32 8.65 2.41 3.86
CA LEU A 32 7.49 2.83 3.08
C LEU A 32 6.81 1.64 2.38
N SER A 33 7.59 0.78 1.73
CA SER A 33 7.10 -0.44 1.09
C SER A 33 6.45 -1.39 2.08
N PHE A 34 7.09 -1.64 3.21
CA PHE A 34 6.56 -2.51 4.25
C PHE A 34 5.18 -2.05 4.70
N MET A 35 5.02 -0.75 4.98
CA MET A 35 3.73 -0.18 5.38
C MET A 35 2.69 -0.23 4.26
N ALA A 36 3.06 0.16 3.03
CA ALA A 36 2.14 0.20 1.90
C ALA A 36 1.63 -1.20 1.53
N ARG A 37 2.52 -2.18 1.40
CA ARG A 37 2.17 -3.56 1.07
C ARG A 37 1.31 -4.19 2.16
N ARG A 38 1.58 -3.91 3.44
CA ARG A 38 0.72 -4.38 4.55
C ARG A 38 -0.68 -3.79 4.51
N MET A 39 -0.80 -2.51 4.23
CA MET A 39 -2.10 -1.87 4.09
C MET A 39 -2.88 -2.49 2.92
N LEU A 40 -2.24 -2.67 1.76
CA LEU A 40 -2.85 -3.31 0.58
C LEU A 40 -3.28 -4.75 0.85
N ALA A 41 -2.46 -5.51 1.59
CA ALA A 41 -2.76 -6.89 2.01
C ALA A 41 -3.73 -7.00 3.21
N GLY A 42 -4.31 -5.89 3.67
CA GLY A 42 -5.32 -5.87 4.73
C GLY A 42 -4.78 -6.17 6.12
N PHE A 43 -3.48 -6.03 6.33
CA PHE A 43 -2.91 -6.22 7.66
C PHE A 43 -3.18 -5.02 8.56
N GLU A 44 -3.62 -5.31 9.78
CA GLU A 44 -3.91 -4.30 10.77
C GLU A 44 -2.63 -3.59 11.26
N PRO A 45 -2.69 -2.27 11.54
CA PRO A 45 -1.52 -1.46 11.85
C PRO A 45 -0.97 -1.67 13.27
N GLN A 46 -1.69 -2.42 14.11
CA GLN A 46 -1.39 -2.68 15.52
C GLN A 46 0.06 -3.14 15.73
N LEU A 47 0.54 -4.01 14.85
CA LEU A 47 1.85 -4.65 14.97
C LEU A 47 2.99 -3.82 14.36
N HIS A 48 2.71 -2.74 13.61
CA HIS A 48 3.74 -1.97 12.93
C HIS A 48 4.80 -1.45 13.89
N LYS A 49 4.37 -0.89 15.03
CA LYS A 49 5.29 -0.35 16.04
C LYS A 49 6.23 -1.42 16.60
N ASP A 50 5.68 -2.58 16.99
CA ASP A 50 6.47 -3.68 17.55
C ASP A 50 7.47 -4.22 16.52
N ILE A 51 7.04 -4.40 15.27
CA ILE A 51 7.92 -4.86 14.17
C ILE A 51 9.10 -3.90 13.98
N PHE A 52 8.85 -2.60 13.88
CA PHE A 52 9.92 -1.61 13.68
C PHE A 52 10.82 -1.43 14.90
N VAL A 53 10.28 -1.57 16.12
CA VAL A 53 11.09 -1.57 17.35
C VAL A 53 12.05 -2.76 17.36
N ARG A 54 11.57 -3.97 17.04
CA ARG A 54 12.42 -5.18 16.95
C ARG A 54 13.47 -5.05 15.85
N ALA A 55 13.10 -4.51 14.69
CA ALA A 55 14.05 -4.23 13.61
C ALA A 55 15.16 -3.26 14.08
N ALA A 56 14.80 -2.18 14.77
CA ALA A 56 15.75 -1.23 15.32
C ALA A 56 16.63 -1.82 16.43
N GLN A 57 16.11 -2.74 17.25
CA GLN A 57 16.89 -3.48 18.25
C GLN A 57 17.93 -4.39 17.59
N ARG A 58 17.52 -5.17 16.57
CA ARG A 58 18.43 -6.03 15.80
C ARG A 58 19.54 -5.22 15.12
N LEU A 59 19.20 -4.08 14.49
CA LEU A 59 20.19 -3.17 13.90
C LEU A 59 21.14 -2.57 14.94
N ARG A 60 20.67 -2.29 16.17
CA ARG A 60 21.54 -1.81 17.25
C ARG A 60 22.52 -2.88 17.73
N ALA A 61 22.08 -4.13 17.81
CA ALA A 61 22.92 -5.25 18.19
C ALA A 61 24.07 -5.49 17.19
N ARG A 62 23.87 -5.10 15.92
CA ARG A 62 24.87 -5.14 14.84
C ARG A 62 25.41 -3.76 14.51
N GLY A 63 25.97 -3.10 15.52
CA GLY A 63 26.41 -1.70 15.43
C GLY A 63 27.58 -1.44 14.50
N GLU A 64 28.26 -2.49 14.08
CA GLU A 64 29.37 -2.53 13.13
C GLU A 64 28.95 -2.53 11.66
N LEU A 65 27.69 -2.83 11.33
CA LEU A 65 27.20 -2.84 9.95
C LEU A 65 27.07 -1.40 9.41
N GLU A 66 27.51 -1.21 8.17
CA GLU A 66 27.55 0.07 7.46
C GLU A 66 27.28 -0.16 5.96
N GLY A 67 26.88 0.89 5.24
CA GLY A 67 26.59 0.85 3.81
C GLY A 67 25.61 -0.26 3.43
N GLU A 68 25.94 -0.97 2.34
CA GLU A 68 25.13 -2.07 1.79
C GLU A 68 24.88 -3.21 2.78
N ASP A 69 25.82 -3.48 3.69
CA ASP A 69 25.66 -4.54 4.70
C ASP A 69 24.51 -4.23 5.67
N LEU A 70 24.35 -2.96 6.04
CA LEU A 70 23.25 -2.50 6.88
C LEU A 70 21.92 -2.56 6.11
N VAL A 71 21.92 -2.10 4.85
CA VAL A 71 20.74 -2.12 3.96
C VAL A 71 20.24 -3.56 3.80
N GLU A 72 21.12 -4.48 3.43
CA GLU A 72 20.84 -5.91 3.27
C GLU A 72 20.29 -6.51 4.57
N PHE A 73 20.92 -6.21 5.72
CA PHE A 73 20.49 -6.72 7.02
C PHE A 73 19.10 -6.20 7.43
N LEU A 74 18.78 -4.94 7.15
CA LEU A 74 17.44 -4.40 7.40
C LEU A 74 16.41 -5.08 6.52
N ARG A 75 16.68 -5.22 5.21
CA ARG A 75 15.78 -5.90 4.27
C ARG A 75 15.53 -7.34 4.70
N TYR A 76 16.59 -8.06 5.06
CA TYR A 76 16.52 -9.38 5.66
C TYR A 76 15.61 -9.35 6.88
N THR A 77 15.92 -8.53 7.89
CA THR A 77 15.18 -8.45 9.15
C THR A 77 13.68 -8.22 8.98
N LEU A 78 13.27 -7.36 8.04
CA LEU A 78 11.86 -7.11 7.75
C LEU A 78 11.21 -8.25 6.96
N SER A 79 11.96 -8.94 6.11
CA SER A 79 11.47 -10.02 5.24
C SER A 79 11.26 -11.36 5.97
N ARG A 80 11.95 -11.61 7.10
CA ARG A 80 11.78 -12.84 7.91
C ARG A 80 10.52 -12.88 8.78
N GLY A 81 9.70 -11.82 8.80
CA GLY A 81 8.44 -11.84 9.54
C GLY A 81 7.48 -12.89 9.01
N THR A 82 6.80 -13.62 9.89
CA THR A 82 5.79 -14.63 9.54
C THR A 82 4.37 -14.09 9.76
N ASP A 83 3.38 -14.75 9.15
CA ASP A 83 1.95 -14.49 9.34
C ASP A 83 1.58 -13.00 9.27
N VAL A 84 0.95 -12.49 10.33
CA VAL A 84 0.51 -11.10 10.47
C VAL A 84 1.65 -10.11 10.66
N ARG A 85 2.90 -10.55 10.80
CA ARG A 85 4.12 -9.71 10.90
C ARG A 85 4.92 -9.65 9.61
N SER A 86 4.52 -10.41 8.59
CA SER A 86 5.22 -10.48 7.32
C SER A 86 5.27 -9.15 6.57
N TRP A 87 6.32 -9.01 5.75
CA TRP A 87 6.37 -8.06 4.64
C TRP A 87 5.69 -8.71 3.43
N PRO A 88 4.50 -8.25 3.01
CA PRO A 88 3.71 -9.00 2.03
C PRO A 88 4.38 -9.11 0.67
N THR A 89 4.32 -10.30 0.07
CA THR A 89 4.75 -10.52 -1.32
C THR A 89 3.80 -9.84 -2.30
N THR A 90 4.25 -9.66 -3.54
CA THR A 90 3.40 -9.11 -4.61
C THR A 90 2.15 -9.96 -4.83
N ASP A 91 2.29 -11.29 -4.83
CA ASP A 91 1.16 -12.21 -5.02
C ASP A 91 0.11 -12.08 -3.92
N LEU A 92 0.53 -12.03 -2.65
CA LEU A 92 -0.39 -11.84 -1.52
C LEU A 92 -1.11 -10.49 -1.58
N VAL A 93 -0.41 -9.44 -2.01
CA VAL A 93 -1.02 -8.12 -2.20
C VAL A 93 -2.09 -8.15 -3.28
N ILE A 94 -1.80 -8.75 -4.44
CA ILE A 94 -2.75 -8.85 -5.55
C ILE A 94 -3.96 -9.70 -5.17
N GLU A 95 -3.74 -10.84 -4.51
CA GLU A 95 -4.80 -11.73 -4.02
C GLU A 95 -5.82 -10.98 -3.14
N ARG A 96 -5.32 -10.10 -2.26
CA ARG A 96 -6.16 -9.41 -1.28
C ARG A 96 -6.69 -8.05 -1.71
N ALA A 97 -6.07 -7.40 -2.70
CA ALA A 97 -6.42 -6.04 -3.10
C ALA A 97 -7.86 -5.87 -3.61
N THR A 98 -8.47 -6.95 -4.11
CA THR A 98 -9.85 -6.97 -4.66
C THR A 98 -10.94 -7.03 -3.59
N SER A 99 -10.61 -7.43 -2.37
CA SER A 99 -11.59 -7.69 -1.30
C SER A 99 -11.27 -6.96 0.00
N ASN A 100 -10.05 -6.48 0.18
CA ASN A 100 -9.65 -5.75 1.36
C ASN A 100 -10.22 -4.32 1.35
N SER A 101 -10.90 -3.96 2.44
CA SER A 101 -11.32 -2.59 2.71
C SER A 101 -10.10 -1.72 3.02
N LEU A 102 -9.72 -0.88 2.06
CA LEU A 102 -8.50 -0.09 2.13
C LEU A 102 -8.75 1.28 2.77
N TYR A 103 -9.88 1.90 2.43
CA TYR A 103 -10.19 3.26 2.83
C TYR A 103 -10.97 3.32 4.13
N THR A 104 -10.42 4.08 5.07
CA THR A 104 -11.03 4.52 6.32
C THR A 104 -10.44 5.90 6.62
N ASP A 105 -11.15 6.76 7.36
CA ASP A 105 -10.65 8.10 7.68
C ASP A 105 -9.20 8.12 8.23
N PRO A 106 -8.81 7.21 9.15
CA PRO A 106 -7.43 7.18 9.66
C PRO A 106 -6.39 6.77 8.61
N ARG A 107 -6.79 6.05 7.56
CA ARG A 107 -5.92 5.54 6.48
C ARG A 107 -5.92 6.41 5.22
N SER A 108 -6.79 7.43 5.14
CA SER A 108 -6.97 8.30 3.96
C SER A 108 -5.67 8.85 3.36
N HIS A 109 -4.75 9.36 4.21
CA HIS A 109 -3.44 9.86 3.76
C HIS A 109 -2.51 8.78 3.18
N TRP A 110 -2.55 7.56 3.71
CA TRP A 110 -1.81 6.43 3.16
C TRP A 110 -2.41 5.97 1.84
N VAL A 111 -3.73 5.90 1.75
CA VAL A 111 -4.42 5.56 0.49
C VAL A 111 -4.07 6.59 -0.59
N LYS A 112 -4.14 7.88 -0.27
CA LYS A 112 -3.71 8.95 -1.17
C LYS A 112 -2.27 8.76 -1.64
N SER A 113 -1.36 8.41 -0.73
CA SER A 113 0.06 8.18 -1.07
C SER A 113 0.24 7.00 -2.04
N ILE A 114 -0.51 5.91 -1.83
CA ILE A 114 -0.52 4.75 -2.74
C ILE A 114 -1.06 5.13 -4.12
N LEU A 115 -2.21 5.83 -4.16
CA LEU A 115 -2.82 6.26 -5.41
C LEU A 115 -1.93 7.26 -6.16
N LEU A 116 -1.22 8.16 -5.47
CA LEU A 116 -0.27 9.08 -6.08
C LEU A 116 0.91 8.33 -6.72
N ARG A 117 1.42 7.29 -6.04
CA ARG A 117 2.50 6.47 -6.57
C ARG A 117 2.03 5.65 -7.78
N ALA A 118 0.83 5.09 -7.73
CA ALA A 118 0.19 4.42 -8.87
C ALA A 118 -0.03 5.38 -10.05
N ALA A 119 -0.59 6.57 -9.79
CA ALA A 119 -0.80 7.59 -10.78
C ALA A 119 0.51 7.98 -11.46
N GLY A 120 1.57 8.20 -10.69
CA GLY A 120 2.91 8.50 -11.20
C GLY A 120 3.47 7.42 -12.12
N ALA A 121 3.22 6.15 -11.81
CA ALA A 121 3.68 5.01 -12.61
C ALA A 121 2.85 4.77 -13.89
N LEU A 122 1.60 5.22 -13.93
CA LEU A 122 0.75 5.19 -15.13
C LEU A 122 1.04 6.33 -16.12
N ARG A 123 1.81 7.35 -15.72
CA ARG A 123 2.01 8.55 -16.53
C ARG A 123 2.76 8.26 -17.82
N THR A 124 2.26 8.87 -18.87
CA THR A 124 2.97 9.15 -20.12
C THR A 124 3.47 10.60 -20.11
N PRO A 125 4.37 11.00 -21.03
CA PRO A 125 4.86 12.38 -21.11
C PRO A 125 3.76 13.44 -21.28
N ASP A 126 2.61 13.07 -21.88
CA ASP A 126 1.49 13.97 -22.13
C ASP A 126 0.57 14.14 -20.90
N ASP A 127 0.73 13.30 -19.87
CA ASP A 127 -0.09 13.35 -18.66
C ASP A 127 0.38 14.43 -17.68
N ALA A 128 -0.58 15.13 -17.08
CA ALA A 128 -0.31 16.10 -16.03
C ALA A 128 0.42 15.42 -14.86
N ALA A 129 1.42 16.11 -14.30
CA ALA A 129 2.02 15.67 -13.04
C ALA A 129 0.99 15.84 -11.91
N PRO A 130 0.71 14.80 -11.12
CA PRO A 130 -0.17 14.94 -9.96
C PRO A 130 0.45 15.96 -9.01
N LYS A 131 -0.38 16.88 -8.52
CA LYS A 131 -0.02 17.90 -7.53
C LYS A 131 -0.62 17.46 -6.19
N PRO A 132 0.13 16.72 -5.35
CA PRO A 132 -0.44 16.06 -4.16
C PRO A 132 -1.25 16.98 -3.27
N GLU A 133 -0.85 18.24 -3.14
CA GLU A 133 -1.50 19.26 -2.32
C GLU A 133 -2.89 19.68 -2.82
N LYS A 134 -3.20 19.46 -4.10
CA LYS A 134 -4.48 19.82 -4.74
C LYS A 134 -5.41 18.64 -4.95
N LEU A 135 -4.98 17.43 -4.58
CA LEU A 135 -5.73 16.22 -4.86
C LEU A 135 -6.35 15.67 -3.58
N LYS A 136 -7.51 15.02 -3.69
CA LYS A 136 -8.11 14.21 -2.61
C LYS A 136 -8.46 12.83 -3.12
N VAL A 137 -8.65 11.90 -2.19
CA VAL A 137 -9.20 10.58 -2.53
C VAL A 137 -10.69 10.74 -2.74
N ALA A 138 -11.21 10.11 -3.78
CA ALA A 138 -12.64 9.97 -4.01
C ALA A 138 -12.96 8.52 -4.39
N HIS A 139 -14.22 8.16 -4.21
CA HIS A 139 -14.77 6.91 -4.69
C HIS A 139 -15.39 7.13 -6.07
N VAL A 140 -15.21 6.16 -6.97
CA VAL A 140 -15.93 6.12 -8.25
C VAL A 140 -17.39 5.76 -7.95
N MET A 141 -17.66 4.51 -7.57
CA MET A 141 -18.96 4.18 -6.96
C MET A 141 -19.03 4.84 -5.57
N PRO A 142 -20.04 5.70 -5.30
CA PRO A 142 -20.07 6.57 -4.14
C PRO A 142 -20.14 5.80 -2.82
N GLU A 143 -19.61 6.40 -1.75
CA GLU A 143 -19.63 5.79 -0.42
C GLU A 143 -21.05 5.49 0.06
N SER A 144 -22.00 6.38 -0.24
CA SER A 144 -23.43 6.13 -0.08
C SER A 144 -24.03 5.69 -1.43
N LEU A 145 -24.62 4.50 -1.49
CA LEU A 145 -25.26 4.00 -2.71
C LEU A 145 -26.50 4.84 -3.04
N THR A 146 -26.42 5.65 -4.09
CA THR A 146 -27.55 6.47 -4.57
C THR A 146 -28.55 5.64 -5.38
N PRO A 147 -29.82 6.07 -5.50
CA PRO A 147 -30.80 5.41 -6.37
C PRO A 147 -30.35 5.32 -7.84
N GLU A 148 -29.70 6.36 -8.34
CA GLU A 148 -29.17 6.44 -9.70
C GLU A 148 -28.08 5.38 -9.90
N TRP A 149 -27.10 5.30 -9.00
CA TRP A 149 -26.05 4.27 -9.05
C TRP A 149 -26.60 2.85 -8.90
N ALA A 150 -27.61 2.65 -8.05
CA ALA A 150 -28.26 1.35 -7.93
C ALA A 150 -28.96 0.94 -9.24
N ASN A 151 -29.60 1.89 -9.93
CA ASN A 151 -30.22 1.66 -11.24
C ASN A 151 -29.18 1.37 -12.33
N ASP A 152 -28.07 2.11 -12.35
CA ASP A 152 -26.96 1.86 -13.29
C ASP A 152 -26.41 0.43 -13.11
N LEU A 153 -26.15 0.00 -11.88
CA LEU A 153 -25.71 -1.37 -11.55
C LEU A 153 -26.71 -2.43 -12.05
N ILE A 154 -28.01 -2.24 -11.84
CA ILE A 154 -29.06 -3.14 -12.36
C ILE A 154 -29.03 -3.15 -13.89
N GLY A 155 -28.89 -1.98 -14.53
CA GLY A 155 -28.78 -1.83 -15.97
C GLY A 155 -27.58 -2.58 -16.56
N TRP A 156 -26.50 -2.72 -15.79
CA TRP A 156 -25.31 -3.50 -16.15
C TRP A 156 -25.41 -4.98 -15.75
N GLY A 157 -26.57 -5.45 -15.28
CA GLY A 157 -26.83 -6.85 -14.97
C GLY A 157 -26.47 -7.28 -13.55
N VAL A 158 -26.29 -6.35 -12.61
CA VAL A 158 -26.04 -6.67 -11.19
C VAL A 158 -27.37 -6.98 -10.49
N GLU A 159 -27.56 -8.24 -10.09
CA GLU A 159 -28.79 -8.69 -9.42
C GLU A 159 -28.99 -8.07 -8.02
N HIS A 160 -27.89 -7.83 -7.30
CA HIS A 160 -27.90 -7.33 -5.92
C HIS A 160 -26.97 -6.12 -5.74
N PRO A 161 -27.37 -4.90 -6.18
CA PRO A 161 -26.53 -3.70 -6.12
C PRO A 161 -26.00 -3.39 -4.71
N ALA A 162 -26.84 -3.49 -3.69
CA ALA A 162 -26.45 -3.22 -2.31
C ALA A 162 -25.37 -4.21 -1.79
N GLY A 163 -25.47 -5.48 -2.18
CA GLY A 163 -24.48 -6.49 -1.81
C GLY A 163 -23.14 -6.26 -2.51
N LEU A 164 -23.17 -5.90 -3.79
CA LEU A 164 -21.97 -5.52 -4.54
C LEU A 164 -21.32 -4.27 -3.93
N HIS A 165 -22.12 -3.23 -3.66
CA HIS A 165 -21.68 -1.99 -3.05
C HIS A 165 -20.95 -2.23 -1.73
N GLN A 166 -21.57 -2.97 -0.81
CA GLN A 166 -20.97 -3.32 0.49
C GLN A 166 -19.60 -3.99 0.36
N LEU A 167 -19.41 -4.83 -0.66
CA LEU A 167 -18.18 -5.61 -0.87
C LEU A 167 -17.10 -4.85 -1.64
N ARG A 168 -17.44 -3.78 -2.37
CA ARG A 168 -16.55 -3.14 -3.35
C ARG A 168 -16.34 -1.65 -3.14
N VAL A 169 -17.13 -0.99 -2.29
CA VAL A 169 -17.04 0.46 -2.13
C VAL A 169 -15.67 0.90 -1.61
N GLN A 170 -15.10 0.22 -0.61
CA GLN A 170 -13.81 0.62 0.00
C GLN A 170 -12.56 -0.05 -0.59
N VAL A 171 -12.68 -0.83 -1.68
CA VAL A 171 -11.54 -1.58 -2.24
C VAL A 171 -10.70 -0.71 -3.18
N LEU A 172 -9.42 -1.06 -3.36
CA LEU A 172 -8.45 -0.25 -4.11
C LEU A 172 -8.97 0.19 -5.49
N GLY A 173 -9.59 -0.72 -6.23
CA GLY A 173 -10.08 -0.47 -7.57
C GLY A 173 -11.23 0.54 -7.64
N ASN A 174 -11.95 0.80 -6.55
CA ASN A 174 -13.01 1.81 -6.53
C ASN A 174 -12.52 3.21 -6.10
N LEU A 175 -11.25 3.33 -5.69
CA LEU A 175 -10.69 4.57 -5.18
C LEU A 175 -9.88 5.29 -6.25
N THR A 176 -9.97 6.61 -6.31
CA THR A 176 -9.22 7.42 -7.26
C THR A 176 -8.81 8.78 -6.69
N LEU A 177 -8.13 9.58 -7.50
CA LEU A 177 -7.73 10.95 -7.17
C LEU A 177 -8.53 11.95 -8.01
N ILE A 178 -9.05 12.97 -7.36
CA ILE A 178 -9.68 14.14 -7.99
C ILE A 178 -9.13 15.43 -7.39
N ASP A 179 -9.34 16.55 -8.06
CA ASP A 179 -9.03 17.87 -7.49
C ASP A 179 -9.87 18.13 -6.23
N ASP A 180 -9.33 18.93 -5.31
CA ASP A 180 -9.92 19.19 -4.00
C ASP A 180 -11.27 19.93 -4.06
N ASP A 181 -11.47 20.74 -5.11
CA ASP A 181 -12.69 21.46 -5.44
C ASP A 181 -13.72 20.63 -6.25
N ALA A 182 -13.32 19.47 -6.79
CA ALA A 182 -14.21 18.57 -7.53
C ALA A 182 -15.02 17.63 -6.59
N THR A 183 -16.12 17.06 -7.09
CA THR A 183 -16.89 16.02 -6.39
C THR A 183 -17.45 15.00 -7.38
N LEU A 184 -17.67 13.77 -6.92
CA LEU A 184 -18.31 12.67 -7.65
C LEU A 184 -19.57 12.13 -6.94
N GLU A 185 -19.75 12.43 -5.65
CA GLU A 185 -20.67 11.69 -4.75
C GLU A 185 -22.14 11.64 -5.20
N ASP A 186 -22.62 12.66 -5.89
CA ASP A 186 -24.02 12.80 -6.35
C ASP A 186 -24.17 12.61 -7.87
N MET A 187 -23.14 12.10 -8.56
CA MET A 187 -23.12 11.94 -10.01
C MET A 187 -23.57 10.55 -10.44
N THR A 188 -24.07 10.44 -11.68
CA THR A 188 -24.16 9.15 -12.36
C THR A 188 -22.78 8.75 -12.88
N PHE A 189 -22.55 7.45 -13.14
CA PHE A 189 -21.24 7.01 -13.62
C PHE A 189 -20.83 7.71 -14.94
N ASP A 190 -21.78 7.95 -15.85
CA ASP A 190 -21.50 8.68 -17.09
C ASP A 190 -21.04 10.14 -16.84
N GLN A 191 -21.59 10.82 -15.83
CA GLN A 191 -21.15 12.15 -15.44
C GLN A 191 -19.75 12.11 -14.81
N GLU A 192 -19.49 11.14 -13.94
CA GLU A 192 -18.18 10.94 -13.33
C GLU A 192 -17.10 10.68 -14.38
N ARG A 193 -17.38 9.83 -15.39
CA ARG A 193 -16.44 9.55 -16.48
C ARG A 193 -15.98 10.82 -17.19
N VAL A 194 -16.88 11.78 -17.41
CA VAL A 194 -16.54 13.08 -18.03
C VAL A 194 -15.61 13.90 -17.12
N VAL A 195 -15.90 13.94 -15.81
CA VAL A 195 -15.04 14.64 -14.83
C VAL A 195 -13.67 13.98 -14.73
N LEU A 196 -13.63 12.65 -14.68
CA LEU A 196 -12.43 11.84 -14.56
C LEU A 196 -11.55 11.93 -15.82
N GLU A 197 -12.15 11.96 -17.00
CA GLU A 197 -11.45 12.19 -18.27
C GLU A 197 -10.82 13.60 -18.31
N ALA A 198 -11.57 14.61 -17.86
CA ALA A 198 -11.12 16.00 -17.86
C ALA A 198 -9.99 16.30 -16.84
N SER A 199 -9.77 15.45 -15.85
CA SER A 199 -8.75 15.68 -14.82
C SER A 199 -7.31 15.60 -15.34
N GLY A 200 -7.08 14.92 -16.46
CA GLY A 200 -5.75 14.68 -17.02
C GLY A 200 -4.85 13.77 -16.16
N LEU A 201 -5.41 13.08 -15.16
CA LEU A 201 -4.69 12.11 -14.35
C LEU A 201 -4.75 10.72 -15.00
N ALA A 202 -3.59 10.11 -15.25
CA ALA A 202 -3.50 8.78 -15.87
C ALA A 202 -4.28 7.68 -15.11
N ILE A 203 -4.39 7.80 -13.78
CA ILE A 203 -5.16 6.86 -12.93
C ILE A 203 -6.68 6.92 -13.14
N ASN A 204 -7.19 8.03 -13.69
CA ASN A 204 -8.61 8.23 -13.97
C ASN A 204 -9.01 7.69 -15.35
N ARG A 205 -8.05 7.58 -16.29
CA ARG A 205 -8.29 7.04 -17.63
C ARG A 205 -8.84 5.62 -17.62
N THR A 206 -8.29 4.77 -16.74
CA THR A 206 -8.76 3.38 -16.55
C THR A 206 -10.20 3.29 -16.03
N VAL A 207 -10.78 4.40 -15.58
CA VAL A 207 -12.18 4.50 -15.12
C VAL A 207 -13.03 5.12 -16.22
N SER A 208 -12.59 6.24 -16.80
CA SER A 208 -13.36 6.98 -17.81
C SER A 208 -13.57 6.18 -19.12
N GLU A 209 -12.65 5.26 -19.45
CA GLU A 209 -12.74 4.41 -20.63
C GLU A 209 -13.71 3.22 -20.47
N GLU A 210 -14.12 2.89 -19.24
CA GLU A 210 -15.02 1.76 -19.00
C GLU A 210 -16.48 2.15 -19.29
N PRO A 211 -17.25 1.29 -19.99
CA PRO A 211 -18.66 1.56 -20.29
C PRO A 211 -19.60 1.25 -19.11
N ALA A 212 -19.10 0.57 -18.08
CA ALA A 212 -19.86 0.15 -16.90
C ALA A 212 -18.91 0.02 -15.70
N TRP A 213 -19.43 0.16 -14.48
CA TRP A 213 -18.63 0.07 -13.27
C TRP A 213 -19.18 -0.98 -12.30
N THR A 214 -18.96 -2.24 -12.63
CA THR A 214 -19.39 -3.39 -11.81
C THR A 214 -18.23 -3.97 -11.02
N GLY A 215 -18.49 -5.05 -10.28
CA GLY A 215 -17.46 -5.81 -9.57
C GLY A 215 -16.37 -6.34 -10.51
N VAL A 216 -16.69 -6.59 -11.79
CA VAL A 216 -15.71 -7.03 -12.79
C VAL A 216 -14.64 -5.96 -13.02
N GLN A 217 -15.05 -4.71 -13.28
CA GLN A 217 -14.13 -3.58 -13.49
C GLN A 217 -13.37 -3.25 -12.20
N VAL A 218 -14.06 -3.24 -11.06
CA VAL A 218 -13.42 -2.95 -9.77
C VAL A 218 -12.36 -3.98 -9.42
N ASP A 219 -12.62 -5.28 -9.64
CA ASP A 219 -11.66 -6.35 -9.35
C ASP A 219 -10.46 -6.30 -10.31
N ALA A 220 -10.71 -6.09 -11.61
CA ALA A 220 -9.66 -5.96 -12.61
C ALA A 220 -8.74 -4.76 -12.31
N ARG A 221 -9.33 -3.59 -12.02
CA ARG A 221 -8.57 -2.39 -11.66
C ARG A 221 -7.83 -2.56 -10.33
N SER A 222 -8.43 -3.21 -9.35
CA SER A 222 -7.76 -3.49 -8.06
C SER A 222 -6.48 -4.31 -8.28
N ALA A 223 -6.56 -5.38 -9.09
CA ALA A 223 -5.40 -6.22 -9.41
C ALA A 223 -4.33 -5.44 -10.20
N GLN A 224 -4.74 -4.64 -11.19
CA GLN A 224 -3.84 -3.80 -11.98
C GLN A 224 -3.10 -2.79 -11.11
N LEU A 225 -3.82 -2.02 -10.27
CA LEU A 225 -3.22 -1.03 -9.38
C LEU A 225 -2.33 -1.70 -8.34
N ALA A 226 -2.73 -2.84 -7.77
CA ALA A 226 -1.93 -3.59 -6.81
C ALA A 226 -0.60 -4.06 -7.40
N MET A 227 -0.64 -4.63 -8.61
CA MET A 227 0.55 -5.05 -9.35
C MET A 227 1.47 -3.86 -9.63
N LEU A 228 0.92 -2.78 -10.19
CA LEU A 228 1.68 -1.59 -10.54
C LEU A 228 2.35 -0.97 -9.31
N VAL A 229 1.59 -0.81 -8.22
CA VAL A 229 2.12 -0.28 -6.97
C VAL A 229 3.25 -1.18 -6.44
N CYS A 230 3.07 -2.50 -6.47
CA CYS A 230 4.12 -3.44 -6.07
C CYS A 230 5.39 -3.37 -6.94
N GLN A 231 5.29 -2.96 -8.21
CA GLN A 231 6.47 -2.75 -9.07
C GLN A 231 7.24 -1.48 -8.70
N THR A 232 6.57 -0.50 -8.08
CA THR A 232 7.19 0.77 -7.65
C THR A 232 7.78 0.74 -6.24
N TYR A 233 7.31 -0.18 -5.39
CA TYR A 233 7.80 -0.34 -4.02
C TYR A 233 8.86 -1.45 -3.96
N ALA A 234 9.85 -1.27 -3.07
CA ALA A 234 10.82 -2.33 -2.78
C ALA A 234 10.15 -3.68 -2.44
N VAL A 235 10.78 -4.79 -2.80
CA VAL A 235 10.23 -6.14 -2.65
C VAL A 235 10.86 -6.81 -1.42
N PRO A 236 10.11 -7.59 -0.61
CA PRO A 236 10.74 -8.46 0.39
C PRO A 236 11.75 -9.43 -0.26
N MET A 237 12.65 -9.98 0.54
CA MET A 237 13.44 -11.14 0.12
C MET A 237 12.53 -12.35 -0.02
N ASP A 238 12.70 -13.12 -1.09
CA ASP A 238 12.02 -14.41 -1.23
C ASP A 238 12.61 -15.45 -0.26
N ARG A 239 11.95 -16.61 -0.19
CA ARG A 239 12.32 -17.68 0.74
C ARG A 239 13.74 -18.22 0.49
N GLU A 240 14.13 -18.34 -0.77
CA GLU A 240 15.45 -18.86 -1.15
C GLU A 240 16.55 -17.87 -0.75
N THR A 241 16.36 -16.58 -1.04
CA THR A 241 17.26 -15.49 -0.64
C THR A 241 17.37 -15.38 0.87
N LEU A 242 16.26 -15.55 1.60
CA LEU A 242 16.27 -15.56 3.06
C LEU A 242 17.09 -16.71 3.64
N GLN A 243 16.94 -17.91 3.08
CA GLN A 243 17.67 -19.11 3.53
C GLN A 243 19.16 -19.05 3.18
N GLY A 244 19.51 -18.48 2.03
CA GLY A 244 20.89 -18.29 1.60
C GLY A 244 21.57 -17.04 2.17
N SER A 245 20.85 -16.22 2.92
CA SER A 245 21.41 -14.99 3.50
C SER A 245 22.52 -15.31 4.49
N ARG A 246 23.64 -14.61 4.41
CA ARG A 246 24.73 -14.69 5.42
C ARG A 246 24.29 -14.32 6.83
N PHE A 247 23.11 -13.73 6.97
CA PHE A 247 22.49 -13.38 8.25
C PHE A 247 21.59 -14.50 8.81
N ALA A 248 21.41 -15.62 8.09
CA ALA A 248 20.62 -16.78 8.52
C ALA A 248 21.30 -17.58 9.64
N ASP A 249 22.61 -17.75 9.60
CA ASP A 249 23.38 -18.60 10.54
C ASP A 249 23.76 -17.89 11.85
N ALA A 250 23.57 -16.58 11.93
CA ALA A 250 23.81 -15.84 13.16
C ALA A 250 22.60 -16.05 14.07
N SER A 251 22.77 -16.90 15.10
CA SER A 251 21.81 -17.22 16.17
C SER A 251 21.14 -15.98 16.77
N ASP A 252 20.10 -15.47 16.10
CA ASP A 252 19.38 -14.23 16.44
C ASP A 252 18.13 -14.51 17.30
N ASP A 253 17.77 -15.79 17.50
CA ASP A 253 16.56 -16.20 18.24
C ASP A 253 16.77 -16.31 19.76
N THR A 254 18.00 -16.34 20.25
CA THR A 254 18.27 -16.51 21.70
C THR A 254 18.22 -15.22 22.52
N ALA A 255 18.13 -14.03 21.89
CA ALA A 255 18.18 -12.75 22.62
C ALA A 255 16.82 -12.06 22.81
N LEU A 256 15.77 -12.53 22.14
CA LEU A 256 14.42 -11.96 22.20
C LEU A 256 13.38 -13.09 22.14
N SER A 257 13.47 -14.06 23.05
CA SER A 257 12.45 -15.07 23.24
C SER A 257 11.08 -14.40 23.37
N GLU A 258 10.17 -14.78 22.48
CA GLU A 258 8.77 -14.35 22.52
C GLU A 258 8.19 -14.79 23.87
N PRO A 259 7.56 -13.90 24.66
CA PRO A 259 6.72 -14.39 25.73
C PRO A 259 5.57 -15.16 25.05
N ASP A 260 5.50 -16.46 25.34
CA ASP A 260 4.29 -17.25 25.09
C ASP A 260 3.11 -16.43 25.61
N LEU A 261 2.21 -16.05 24.69
CA LEU A 261 0.90 -15.61 25.09
C LEU A 261 0.19 -16.89 25.53
N ASP A 262 0.27 -17.17 26.84
CA ASP A 262 -0.49 -18.22 27.50
C ASP A 262 -1.94 -18.18 26.98
N GLU A 263 -2.31 -19.22 26.24
CA GLU A 263 -3.68 -19.72 26.21
C GLU A 263 -4.00 -20.19 27.64
N ASP A 264 -4.59 -19.31 28.46
CA ASP A 264 -5.57 -19.65 29.49
C ASP A 264 -5.94 -18.41 30.35
N ALA A 265 -7.11 -17.82 30.08
CA ALA A 265 -8.06 -17.23 31.06
C ALA A 265 -9.34 -16.73 30.38
#